data_AF-A0A2E5W4J6-F1
#
_entry.id   AF-A0A2E5W4J6-F1
#
_cell.length_a   1.000
_cell.length_b   1.000
_cell.length_c   1.000
_cell.angle_alpha   90.00
_cell.angle_beta   90.00
_cell.angle_gamma   90.00
#
_symmetry.space_group_name_H-M   'P 1'
#
loop_
_entity.id
_entity.type
_entity.pdbx_description
1 polymer ?
#
loop_
_entity_poly.entity_id
_entity_poly.type
_entity_poly.pdbx_seq_one_letter_code
_entity_poly.pdbx_strand_id
1 'polypeptide(L)'
;MTQKGRTTPHQRNEKTAKAIRAMLADGLKLQALKRYTGLSVNTLKKHYGKEIEAANLKPGKPEHKPNGRTRMLVKFMKMNGETNEQIAKALSINAVTLTAHYPEEIETGGSAVNAEIAAGLARNALNGDKIAQIAWLKMFAGRYEAKAPNDNAGAADDMAAALAKLAEGLPGG
;
A
#
# COMPACT_ATOMS: atom_id res chain seq x y z
N MET A 1 -5.53 -7.29 73.46
CA MET A 1 -5.59 -6.10 72.58
C MET A 1 -4.45 -6.20 71.58
N THR A 2 -4.70 -6.73 70.39
CA THR A 2 -3.65 -6.98 69.39
C THR A 2 -3.41 -5.70 68.60
N GLN A 3 -2.25 -5.07 68.81
CA GLN A 3 -1.83 -3.88 68.06
C GLN A 3 -1.74 -4.24 66.58
N LYS A 4 -2.66 -3.71 65.75
CA LYS A 4 -2.51 -3.70 64.30
C LYS A 4 -1.32 -2.80 63.97
N GLY A 5 -0.18 -3.41 63.68
CA GLY A 5 1.03 -2.70 63.24
C GLY A 5 0.70 -1.79 62.06
N ARG A 6 1.06 -0.52 62.17
CA ARG A 6 0.97 0.45 61.07
C ARG A 6 1.93 -0.01 59.97
N THR A 7 1.39 -0.59 58.90
CA THR A 7 2.15 -0.88 57.68
C THR A 7 2.63 0.44 57.09
N THR A 8 3.94 0.54 56.87
CA THR A 8 4.57 1.70 56.25
C THR A 8 3.94 1.97 54.89
N PRO A 9 3.55 3.21 54.55
CA PRO A 9 2.99 3.52 53.24
C PRO A 9 3.99 3.18 52.14
N HIS A 10 3.57 2.37 51.16
CA HIS A 10 4.37 2.05 49.98
C HIS A 10 4.75 3.35 49.23
N GLN A 11 6.04 3.51 48.92
CA GLN A 11 6.53 4.63 48.11
C GLN A 11 6.87 4.17 46.69
N ARG A 12 6.60 5.04 45.71
CA ARG A 12 6.90 4.78 44.29
C ARG A 12 8.40 4.56 44.11
N ASN A 13 8.78 3.46 43.47
CA ASN A 13 10.15 3.13 43.09
C ASN A 13 10.28 3.09 41.56
N GLU A 14 11.31 3.75 41.02
CA GLU A 14 11.58 3.81 39.58
C GLU A 14 11.85 2.44 38.95
N LYS A 15 12.51 1.53 39.68
CA LYS A 15 12.74 0.15 39.23
C LYS A 15 11.43 -0.61 39.04
N THR A 16 10.51 -0.46 40.00
CA THR A 16 9.18 -1.09 39.94
C THR A 16 8.32 -0.44 38.86
N ALA A 17 8.39 0.88 38.70
CA ALA A 17 7.71 1.62 37.64
C ALA A 17 8.11 1.12 36.23
N LYS A 18 9.42 0.97 35.98
CA LYS A 18 9.94 0.45 34.71
C LYS A 18 9.48 -0.98 34.44
N ALA A 19 9.50 -1.85 35.46
CA ALA A 19 9.05 -3.23 35.33
C ALA A 19 7.53 -3.33 35.04
N ILE A 20 6.71 -2.54 35.75
CA ILE A 20 5.25 -2.47 35.51
C ILE A 20 4.99 -2.04 34.06
N ARG A 21 5.66 -0.98 33.59
CA ARG A 21 5.49 -0.47 32.23
C ARG A 21 5.83 -1.52 31.18
N ALA A 22 6.97 -2.19 31.31
CA ALA A 22 7.41 -3.22 30.36
C ALA A 22 6.43 -4.41 30.33
N MET A 23 6.04 -4.92 31.50
CA MET A 23 5.13 -6.05 31.60
C MET A 23 3.74 -5.77 31.04
N LEU A 24 3.21 -4.57 31.29
CA LEU A 24 1.92 -4.15 30.72
C LEU A 24 2.01 -3.95 29.20
N ALA A 25 3.13 -3.42 28.69
CA ALA A 25 3.37 -3.28 27.26
C ALA A 25 3.47 -4.65 26.55
N ASP A 26 4.01 -5.67 27.23
CA ASP A 26 4.04 -7.07 26.77
C ASP A 26 2.68 -7.77 26.90
N GLY A 27 1.63 -7.05 27.33
CA GLY A 27 0.26 -7.54 27.40
C GLY A 27 -0.08 -8.31 28.68
N LEU A 28 0.77 -8.28 29.71
CA LEU A 28 0.39 -8.86 31.01
C LEU A 28 -0.73 -8.04 31.64
N LYS A 29 -1.71 -8.74 32.23
CA LYS A 29 -2.80 -8.10 32.97
C LYS A 29 -2.31 -7.58 34.33
N LEU A 30 -2.87 -6.46 34.77
CA LEU A 30 -2.58 -5.83 36.07
C LEU A 30 -2.70 -6.78 37.28
N GLN A 31 -3.58 -7.78 37.20
CA GLN A 31 -3.72 -8.80 38.26
C GLN A 31 -2.48 -9.72 38.39
N ALA A 32 -1.81 -10.01 37.27
CA ALA A 32 -0.61 -10.86 37.27
C ALA A 32 0.60 -10.16 37.90
N LEU A 33 0.63 -8.82 37.89
CA LEU A 33 1.72 -8.02 38.48
C LEU A 33 1.84 -8.16 39.99
N LYS A 34 0.79 -8.60 40.68
CA LYS A 34 0.83 -8.90 42.12
C LYS A 34 1.87 -9.97 42.44
N ARG A 35 1.99 -11.00 41.59
CA ARG A 35 2.95 -12.10 41.79
C ARG A 35 4.40 -11.64 41.65
N TYR A 36 4.63 -10.68 40.77
CA TYR A 36 5.98 -10.18 40.46
C TYR A 36 6.43 -9.06 41.40
N THR A 37 5.53 -8.14 41.73
CA THR A 37 5.85 -6.96 42.54
C THR A 37 5.56 -7.15 44.03
N GLY A 38 4.78 -8.16 44.41
CA GLY A 38 4.25 -8.34 45.76
C GLY A 38 3.19 -7.30 46.15
N LEU A 39 2.84 -6.37 45.25
CA LEU A 39 1.93 -5.26 45.53
C LEU A 39 0.50 -5.60 45.16
N SER A 40 -0.45 -5.11 45.96
CA SER A 40 -1.87 -5.22 45.62
C SER A 40 -2.21 -4.37 44.39
N VAL A 41 -3.24 -4.78 43.64
CA VAL A 41 -3.74 -4.02 42.48
C VAL A 41 -4.12 -2.58 42.86
N ASN A 42 -4.68 -2.36 44.06
CA ASN A 42 -5.02 -1.03 44.54
C ASN A 42 -3.78 -0.17 44.82
N THR A 43 -2.72 -0.78 45.36
CA THR A 43 -1.43 -0.09 45.58
C THR A 43 -0.78 0.27 44.24
N LEU A 44 -0.86 -0.62 43.24
CA LEU A 44 -0.38 -0.37 41.88
C LEU A 44 -1.13 0.79 41.23
N LYS A 45 -2.46 0.79 41.28
CA LYS A 45 -3.29 1.91 40.77
C LYS A 45 -2.99 3.24 41.46
N LYS A 46 -2.78 3.22 42.79
CA LYS A 46 -2.55 4.42 43.59
C LYS A 46 -1.18 5.07 43.36
N HIS A 47 -0.12 4.26 43.27
CA HIS A 47 1.26 4.78 43.21
C HIS A 47 1.92 4.68 41.82
N TYR A 48 1.39 3.86 40.92
CA TYR A 48 1.91 3.63 39.57
C TYR A 48 0.85 3.80 38.47
N GLY A 49 -0.17 4.64 38.73
CA GLY A 49 -1.24 4.91 37.77
C GLY A 49 -0.72 5.47 36.44
N LYS A 50 0.33 6.30 36.48
CA LYS A 50 0.95 6.87 35.28
C LYS A 50 1.51 5.80 34.35
N GLU A 51 2.15 4.78 34.91
CA GLU A 51 2.76 3.67 34.16
C GLU A 51 1.69 2.72 33.60
N ILE A 52 0.58 2.54 34.32
CA ILE A 52 -0.58 1.77 33.85
C ILE A 52 -1.24 2.48 32.67
N GLU A 53 -1.48 3.78 32.77
CA GLU A 53 -2.03 4.59 31.67
C GLU A 53 -1.07 4.62 30.48
N ALA A 54 0.22 4.86 30.72
CA ALA A 54 1.26 4.89 29.67
C ALA A 54 1.44 3.56 28.94
N ALA A 55 1.21 2.42 29.60
CA ALA A 55 1.25 1.13 28.94
C ALA A 55 -0.04 0.81 28.16
N ASN A 56 -1.16 1.41 28.56
CA ASN A 56 -2.44 1.28 27.85
C ASN A 56 -2.48 2.14 26.57
N LEU A 57 -1.65 3.19 26.50
CA LEU A 57 -1.31 3.91 25.28
C LEU A 57 -0.52 2.97 24.36
N LYS A 58 -1.23 2.25 23.47
CA LYS A 58 -0.61 1.52 22.36
C LYS A 58 0.34 2.49 21.64
N PRO A 59 1.63 2.15 21.44
CA PRO A 59 2.51 2.99 20.63
C PRO A 59 1.83 3.17 19.26
N GLY A 60 1.64 4.43 18.86
CA GLY A 60 1.01 4.75 17.59
C GLY A 60 1.69 3.99 16.46
N LYS A 61 0.91 3.54 15.47
CA LYS A 61 1.46 2.93 14.26
C LYS A 61 2.52 3.87 13.69
N PRO A 62 3.71 3.38 13.31
CA PRO A 62 4.76 4.22 12.74
C PRO A 62 4.21 5.10 11.63
N GLU A 63 4.62 6.37 11.62
CA GLU A 63 4.22 7.33 10.59
C GLU A 63 4.62 6.80 9.21
N HIS A 64 3.68 6.86 8.27
CA HIS A 64 3.89 6.36 6.92
C HIS A 64 4.88 7.26 6.18
N LYS A 65 6.00 6.68 5.73
CA LYS A 65 7.00 7.41 4.95
C LYS A 65 6.88 7.02 3.47
N PRO A 66 6.41 7.93 2.60
CA PRO A 66 6.37 7.66 1.17
C PRO A 66 7.78 7.47 0.62
N ASN A 67 7.98 6.43 -0.19
CA ASN A 67 9.23 6.14 -0.89
C ASN A 67 8.97 5.97 -2.39
N GLY A 68 10.02 5.93 -3.22
CA GLY A 68 9.86 5.83 -4.68
C GLY A 68 9.08 4.60 -5.13
N ARG A 69 9.24 3.46 -4.45
CA ARG A 69 8.52 2.22 -4.78
C ARG A 69 7.03 2.32 -4.45
N THR A 70 6.68 2.88 -3.29
CA THR A 70 5.28 3.05 -2.92
C THR A 70 4.59 4.09 -3.79
N ARG A 71 5.28 5.17 -4.18
CA ARG A 71 4.75 6.14 -5.16
C ARG A 71 4.45 5.48 -6.51
N MET A 72 5.41 4.71 -7.03
CA MET A 72 5.21 3.97 -8.29
C MET A 72 4.04 2.98 -8.19
N LEU A 73 3.92 2.25 -7.08
CA LEU A 73 2.78 1.36 -6.84
C LEU A 73 1.44 2.11 -6.87
N VAL A 74 1.32 3.27 -6.22
CA VAL A 74 0.10 4.09 -6.25
C VAL A 74 -0.24 4.51 -7.69
N LYS A 75 0.75 4.96 -8.47
CA LYS A 75 0.53 5.35 -9.88
C LYS A 75 0.00 4.18 -10.72
N PHE A 76 0.60 2.99 -10.58
CA PHE A 76 0.16 1.78 -11.26
C PHE A 76 -1.25 1.35 -10.85
N MET A 77 -1.57 1.37 -9.56
CA MET A 77 -2.91 0.99 -9.11
C MET A 77 -3.98 1.98 -9.58
N LYS A 78 -3.66 3.28 -9.61
CA LYS A 78 -4.58 4.29 -10.19
C LYS A 78 -4.75 4.12 -11.69
N MET A 79 -3.69 3.78 -12.43
CA MET A 79 -3.78 3.44 -13.86
C MET A 79 -4.75 2.27 -14.11
N ASN A 80 -4.72 1.25 -13.24
CA ASN A 80 -5.62 0.09 -13.31
C ASN A 80 -7.07 0.40 -12.86
N GLY A 81 -7.36 1.62 -12.42
CA GLY A 81 -8.70 2.03 -11.97
C GLY A 81 -9.05 1.63 -10.53
N GLU A 82 -8.07 1.25 -9.70
CA GLU A 82 -8.30 0.92 -8.30
C GLU A 82 -8.77 2.15 -7.49
N THR A 83 -9.67 1.93 -6.54
CA THR A 83 -10.14 3.01 -5.65
C THR A 83 -9.09 3.37 -4.61
N ASN A 84 -9.21 4.58 -4.05
CA ASN A 84 -8.28 5.07 -3.03
C ASN A 84 -8.29 4.16 -1.79
N GLU A 85 -9.42 3.52 -1.47
CA GLU A 85 -9.57 2.58 -0.36
C GLU A 85 -8.78 1.27 -0.62
N GLN A 86 -8.84 0.75 -1.85
CA GLN A 86 -8.10 -0.45 -2.23
C GLN A 86 -6.60 -0.21 -2.19
N ILE A 87 -6.15 0.95 -2.67
CA ILE A 87 -4.74 1.37 -2.65
C ILE A 87 -4.25 1.57 -1.20
N ALA A 88 -5.05 2.24 -0.37
CA ALA A 88 -4.73 2.43 1.04
C ALA A 88 -4.59 1.08 1.76
N LYS A 89 -5.48 0.12 1.47
CA LYS A 89 -5.40 -1.25 1.98
C LYS A 89 -4.13 -1.97 1.51
N ALA A 90 -3.77 -1.86 0.24
CA ALA A 90 -2.54 -2.44 -0.31
C ALA A 90 -1.27 -1.89 0.36
N LEU A 91 -1.26 -0.60 0.70
CA LEU A 91 -0.18 0.04 1.45
C LEU A 91 -0.29 -0.12 2.97
N SER A 92 -1.34 -0.79 3.47
CA SER A 92 -1.67 -0.88 4.89
C SER A 92 -1.75 0.48 5.58
N ILE A 93 -2.23 1.52 4.89
CA ILE A 93 -2.46 2.87 5.43
C ILE A 93 -3.95 3.21 5.43
N ASN A 94 -4.31 4.34 6.03
CA ASN A 94 -5.66 4.89 5.92
C ASN A 94 -5.78 5.71 4.63
N ALA A 95 -7.00 5.83 4.08
CA ALA A 95 -7.28 6.65 2.90
C ALA A 95 -6.87 8.12 3.11
N VAL A 96 -7.06 8.65 4.33
CA VAL A 96 -6.61 10.01 4.69
C VAL A 96 -5.09 10.15 4.60
N THR A 97 -4.36 9.12 5.03
CA THR A 97 -2.89 9.07 4.93
C THR A 97 -2.46 8.95 3.47
N LEU A 98 -3.21 8.21 2.64
CA LEU A 98 -2.95 8.10 1.21
C LEU A 98 -3.09 9.47 0.52
N THR A 99 -4.19 10.19 0.74
CA THR A 99 -4.42 11.51 0.11
C THR A 99 -3.44 12.57 0.61
N ALA A 100 -2.99 12.49 1.87
CA ALA A 100 -1.98 13.41 2.41
C ALA A 100 -0.58 13.20 1.80
N HIS A 101 -0.16 11.96 1.55
CA HIS A 101 1.21 11.67 1.10
C HIS A 101 1.35 11.46 -0.42
N TYR A 102 0.25 11.17 -1.13
CA TYR A 102 0.25 10.85 -2.56
C TYR A 102 -0.77 11.64 -3.40
N PRO A 103 -0.91 12.97 -3.22
CA PRO A 103 -1.90 13.73 -3.98
C PRO A 103 -1.63 13.70 -5.50
N GLU A 104 -0.38 13.87 -5.91
CA GLU A 104 0.04 13.90 -7.32
C GLU A 104 -0.21 12.56 -8.01
N GLU A 105 0.11 11.44 -7.34
CA GLU A 105 -0.11 10.10 -7.88
C GLU A 105 -1.58 9.75 -8.02
N ILE A 106 -2.44 10.26 -7.14
CA ILE A 106 -3.89 10.04 -7.21
C ILE A 106 -4.50 10.81 -8.39
N GLU A 107 -4.07 12.05 -8.59
CA GLU A 107 -4.65 12.94 -9.60
C GLU A 107 -4.10 12.67 -11.00
N THR A 108 -2.77 12.56 -11.14
CA THR A 108 -2.10 12.51 -12.45
C THR A 108 -1.38 11.18 -12.71
N GLY A 109 -1.21 10.34 -11.69
CA GLY A 109 -0.37 9.14 -11.76
C GLY A 109 -0.79 8.16 -12.85
N GLY A 110 -2.10 7.95 -13.05
CA GLY A 110 -2.61 7.07 -14.10
C GLY A 110 -2.25 7.56 -15.50
N SER A 111 -2.51 8.84 -15.79
CA SER A 111 -2.18 9.46 -17.07
C SER A 111 -0.68 9.50 -17.36
N ALA A 112 0.13 9.78 -16.33
CA ALA A 112 1.59 9.82 -16.45
C ALA A 112 2.17 8.44 -16.80
N VAL A 113 1.71 7.37 -16.11
CA VAL A 113 2.17 6.00 -16.42
C VAL A 113 1.68 5.56 -17.80
N ASN A 114 0.44 5.89 -18.17
CA ASN A 114 -0.07 5.61 -19.52
C ASN A 114 0.78 6.30 -20.61
N ALA A 115 1.21 7.54 -20.40
CA ALA A 115 2.07 8.25 -21.33
C ALA A 115 3.46 7.59 -21.45
N GLU A 116 4.04 7.14 -20.33
CA GLU A 116 5.32 6.44 -20.32
C GLU A 116 5.24 5.08 -21.05
N ILE A 117 4.18 4.31 -20.80
CA ILE A 117 3.92 3.05 -21.51
C ILE A 117 3.72 3.31 -23.00
N ALA A 118 2.95 4.34 -23.37
CA ALA A 118 2.75 4.69 -24.77
C ALA A 118 4.07 5.07 -25.47
N ALA A 119 4.95 5.82 -24.80
CA ALA A 119 6.26 6.19 -25.33
C ALA A 119 7.18 4.95 -25.50
N GLY A 120 7.18 4.04 -24.51
CA GLY A 120 7.92 2.78 -24.59
C GLY A 120 7.40 1.89 -25.71
N LEU A 121 6.08 1.77 -25.85
CA LEU A 121 5.45 1.02 -26.92
C LEU A 121 5.80 1.57 -28.30
N ALA A 122 5.75 2.89 -28.49
CA ALA A 122 6.14 3.53 -29.74
C ALA A 122 7.60 3.23 -30.11
N ARG A 123 8.51 3.30 -29.13
CA ARG A 123 9.92 2.97 -29.32
C ARG A 123 10.11 1.50 -29.74
N ASN A 124 9.42 0.57 -29.07
CA ASN A 124 9.49 -0.85 -29.41
C ASN A 124 8.93 -1.12 -30.80
N ALA A 125 7.83 -0.45 -31.18
CA ALA A 125 7.23 -0.57 -32.50
C ALA A 125 8.19 -0.08 -33.60
N LEU A 126 8.89 1.04 -33.39
CA LEU A 126 9.91 1.56 -34.31
C LEU A 126 11.12 0.63 -34.44
N ASN A 127 11.44 -0.12 -33.38
CA ASN A 127 12.54 -1.09 -33.37
C ASN A 127 12.18 -2.46 -33.99
N GLY A 128 10.97 -2.61 -34.55
CA GLY A 128 10.57 -3.82 -35.26
C GLY A 128 9.85 -4.88 -34.41
N ASP A 129 9.46 -4.55 -33.17
CA ASP A 129 8.60 -5.44 -32.37
C ASP A 129 7.20 -5.50 -33.00
N LYS A 130 6.89 -6.63 -33.64
CA LYS A 130 5.61 -6.88 -34.32
C LYS A 130 4.40 -6.77 -33.39
N ILE A 131 4.52 -7.18 -32.13
CA ILE A 131 3.41 -7.09 -31.17
C ILE A 131 3.16 -5.63 -30.81
N ALA A 132 4.23 -4.85 -30.58
CA ALA A 132 4.12 -3.42 -30.33
C ALA A 132 3.54 -2.65 -31.52
N GLN A 133 3.93 -3.01 -32.75
CA GLN A 133 3.37 -2.45 -33.99
C GLN A 133 1.88 -2.75 -34.13
N ILE A 134 1.46 -4.01 -33.92
CA ILE A 134 0.04 -4.39 -33.94
C ILE A 134 -0.75 -3.63 -32.88
N ALA A 135 -0.22 -3.52 -31.66
CA ALA A 135 -0.86 -2.77 -30.58
C ALA A 135 -1.00 -1.28 -30.94
N TRP A 136 0.05 -0.65 -31.48
CA TRP A 136 0.02 0.73 -31.96
C TRP A 136 -1.04 0.95 -33.04
N LEU A 137 -1.09 0.05 -34.04
CA LEU A 137 -2.11 0.10 -35.08
C LEU A 137 -3.52 -0.07 -34.52
N LYS A 138 -3.74 -1.00 -33.58
CA LYS A 138 -5.05 -1.16 -32.94
C LYS A 138 -5.50 0.09 -32.18
N MET A 139 -4.59 0.76 -31.49
CA MET A 139 -4.92 1.95 -30.70
C MET A 139 -5.05 3.23 -31.52
N PHE A 140 -4.23 3.40 -32.57
CA PHE A 140 -4.13 4.66 -33.31
C PHE A 140 -4.57 4.59 -34.77
N ALA A 141 -4.44 3.43 -35.43
CA ALA A 141 -5.02 3.21 -36.76
C ALA A 141 -6.53 2.89 -36.68
N GLY A 142 -7.06 2.63 -35.48
CA GLY A 142 -8.45 2.26 -35.18
C GLY A 142 -9.46 3.42 -35.03
N ARG A 143 -9.23 4.59 -35.63
CA ARG A 143 -10.33 5.38 -36.23
C ARG A 143 -10.77 4.81 -37.59
N TYR A 144 -10.26 3.63 -37.96
CA TYR A 144 -10.83 2.81 -39.02
C TYR A 144 -11.86 1.88 -38.38
N GLU A 145 -13.15 2.18 -38.57
CA GLU A 145 -14.26 1.38 -38.10
C GLU A 145 -14.12 -0.05 -38.66
N ALA A 146 -13.74 -0.99 -37.79
CA ALA A 146 -14.08 -2.38 -38.05
C ALA A 146 -15.61 -2.47 -37.92
N LYS A 147 -16.32 -2.44 -39.06
CA LYS A 147 -17.70 -2.93 -39.14
C LYS A 147 -17.76 -4.23 -38.34
N ALA A 148 -18.72 -4.32 -37.42
CA ALA A 148 -18.94 -5.49 -36.59
C ALA A 148 -18.77 -6.78 -37.43
N PRO A 149 -18.09 -7.81 -36.92
CA PRO A 149 -17.84 -9.02 -37.68
C PRO A 149 -19.20 -9.65 -38.04
N ASN A 150 -19.59 -9.53 -39.30
CA ASN A 150 -20.44 -10.52 -39.93
C ASN A 150 -19.55 -11.74 -40.07
N ASP A 151 -19.81 -12.76 -39.25
CA ASP A 151 -19.54 -14.21 -39.30
C ASP A 151 -18.73 -14.82 -40.48
N ASN A 152 -17.71 -14.14 -40.98
CA ASN A 152 -16.91 -14.61 -42.10
C ASN A 152 -15.47 -14.83 -41.64
N ALA A 153 -15.13 -16.10 -41.49
CA ALA A 153 -13.83 -16.64 -41.11
C ALA A 153 -12.65 -16.28 -42.05
N GLY A 154 -12.81 -15.32 -42.98
CA GLY A 154 -11.78 -14.90 -43.94
C GLY A 154 -11.01 -13.63 -43.57
N ALA A 155 -11.44 -12.85 -42.57
CA ALA A 155 -10.82 -11.55 -42.26
C ALA A 155 -9.37 -11.66 -41.76
N ALA A 156 -8.98 -12.79 -41.18
CA ALA A 156 -7.59 -13.05 -40.78
C ALA A 156 -6.69 -13.35 -41.99
N ASP A 157 -7.23 -14.06 -42.98
CA ASP A 157 -6.52 -14.39 -44.23
C ASP A 157 -6.36 -13.15 -45.12
N ASP A 158 -7.37 -12.27 -45.14
CA ASP A 158 -7.34 -11.00 -45.87
C ASP A 158 -6.29 -10.03 -45.31
N MET A 159 -6.14 -9.98 -43.98
CA MET A 159 -5.10 -9.17 -43.31
C MET A 159 -3.70 -9.74 -43.57
N ALA A 160 -3.55 -11.06 -43.56
CA ALA A 160 -2.28 -11.72 -43.88
C ALA A 160 -1.88 -11.47 -45.35
N ALA A 161 -2.84 -11.51 -46.28
CA ALA A 161 -2.62 -11.21 -47.70
C ALA A 161 -2.28 -9.72 -47.93
N ALA A 162 -2.95 -8.80 -47.23
CA ALA A 162 -2.66 -7.37 -47.32
C ALA A 162 -1.26 -7.02 -46.81
N LEU A 163 -0.81 -7.67 -45.73
CA LEU A 163 0.54 -7.51 -45.19
C LEU A 163 1.61 -8.12 -46.11
N ALA A 164 1.32 -9.27 -46.74
CA ALA A 164 2.21 -9.87 -47.73
C ALA A 164 2.40 -8.97 -48.96
N LYS A 165 1.32 -8.37 -49.47
CA LYS A 165 1.37 -7.45 -50.61
C LYS A 165 2.11 -6.14 -50.31
N LEU A 166 2.07 -5.68 -49.06
CA LEU A 166 2.84 -4.53 -48.60
C LEU A 166 4.35 -4.85 -48.51
N ALA A 167 4.69 -6.09 -48.14
CA ALA A 167 6.08 -6.57 -48.10
C ALA A 167 6.69 -6.70 -49.50
N GLU A 168 5.90 -7.01 -50.53
CA GLU A 168 6.35 -7.07 -51.94
C GLU A 168 6.62 -5.68 -52.56
N GLY A 169 6.05 -4.60 -52.00
CA GLY A 169 6.15 -3.24 -52.54
C GLY A 169 7.24 -2.37 -51.92
N LEU A 170 7.96 -2.85 -50.90
CA LEU A 170 9.07 -2.14 -50.29
C LEU A 170 10.36 -2.44 -51.08
N PRO A 171 10.99 -1.45 -51.75
CA PRO A 171 12.28 -1.66 -52.39
C PRO A 171 13.29 -2.10 -51.33
N GLY A 172 13.86 -3.29 -51.54
CA GLY A 172 14.79 -3.93 -50.63
C GLY A 172 16.02 -3.07 -50.34
N GLY A 173 16.46 -3.10 -49.09
CA GLY A 173 17.85 -2.84 -48.73
C GLY A 173 18.71 -4.07 -48.97
#